data_AF-A0A3M6TEB2-F1
#
_entry.id   AF-A0A3M6TEB2-F1
#
_cell.length_a   1.000
_cell.length_b   1.000
_cell.length_c   1.000
_cell.angle_alpha   90.00
_cell.angle_beta   90.00
_cell.angle_gamma   90.00
#
_symmetry.space_group_name_H-M   'P 1'
#
loop_
_entity.id
_entity.type
_entity.pdbx_description
1 polymer ?
#
loop_
_entity_poly.entity_id
_entity_poly.type
_entity_poly.pdbx_seq_one_letter_code
_entity_poly.pdbx_strand_id
1 'polypeptide(L)'
;MHERYDQVLQTMKENRCSMACAFRLASCPQSTLRDFVAIAELKKVDSRELDLVLRDQEVKSVRDLEVVCRKRLRRYIPVMSNMRREGQLLPMKFKA
;
A
#
# COMPACT_ATOMS: atom_id res chain seq x y z
N MET A 1 7.96 -3.39 -6.71
CA MET A 1 6.56 -3.25 -6.24
C MET A 1 6.37 -2.05 -5.34
N HIS A 2 7.18 -1.88 -4.28
CA HIS A 2 7.16 -0.66 -3.45
C HIS A 2 7.38 0.62 -4.26
N GLU A 3 8.34 0.62 -5.19
CA GLU A 3 8.57 1.75 -6.10
C GLU A 3 7.34 2.12 -6.95
N ARG A 4 6.56 1.13 -7.40
CA ARG A 4 5.32 1.40 -8.16
C ARG A 4 4.25 2.05 -7.28
N TYR A 5 4.17 1.64 -6.00
CA TYR A 5 3.28 2.29 -5.03
C TYR A 5 3.67 3.76 -4.84
N ASP A 6 4.97 4.01 -4.64
CA ASP A 6 5.52 5.36 -4.48
C ASP A 6 5.34 6.21 -5.74
N GLN A 7 5.53 5.62 -6.92
CA GLN A 7 5.32 6.30 -8.19
C GLN A 7 3.87 6.75 -8.37
N VAL A 8 2.88 5.89 -8.04
CA VAL A 8 1.46 6.26 -8.09
C VAL A 8 1.17 7.37 -7.08
N LEU A 9 1.71 7.27 -5.87
CA LEU A 9 1.53 8.29 -4.83
C LEU A 9 2.12 9.64 -5.25
N GLN A 10 3.32 9.63 -5.84
CA GLN A 10 3.99 10.81 -6.35
C GLN A 10 3.21 11.44 -7.51
N THR A 11 2.75 10.61 -8.45
CA THR A 11 1.94 11.04 -9.58
C THR A 11 0.63 11.70 -9.12
N MET A 12 -0.02 11.16 -8.08
CA MET A 12 -1.21 11.78 -7.47
C MET A 12 -0.91 13.18 -6.92
N LYS A 13 0.24 13.35 -6.24
CA LYS A 13 0.64 14.64 -5.65
C LYS A 13 0.96 15.68 -6.71
N GLU A 14 1.82 15.31 -7.68
CA GLU A 14 2.30 16.20 -8.73
C GLU A 14 1.16 16.69 -9.62
N ASN A 15 0.27 15.78 -10.01
CA ASN A 15 -0.83 16.08 -10.93
C ASN A 15 -2.12 16.50 -10.23
N ARG A 16 -2.15 16.50 -8.88
CA ARG A 16 -3.34 16.74 -8.05
C ARG A 16 -4.58 15.97 -8.55
N CYS A 17 -4.37 14.72 -8.95
CA CYS A 17 -5.36 13.95 -9.68
C CYS A 17 -5.96 12.82 -8.83
N SER A 18 -7.07 12.25 -9.31
CA SER A 18 -7.67 11.08 -8.66
C SER A 18 -6.75 9.87 -8.75
N MET A 19 -6.90 8.92 -7.82
CA MET A 19 -6.10 7.70 -7.81
C MET A 19 -6.20 6.92 -9.14
N ALA A 20 -7.39 6.85 -9.75
CA ALA A 20 -7.58 6.21 -11.06
C ALA A 20 -6.81 6.92 -12.18
N CYS A 21 -6.72 8.24 -12.13
CA CYS A 21 -5.91 9.02 -13.06
C CYS A 21 -4.42 8.75 -12.83
N ALA A 22 -3.97 8.74 -11.57
CA ALA A 22 -2.57 8.46 -11.25
C ALA A 22 -2.11 7.06 -11.65
N PHE A 23 -2.95 6.03 -11.49
CA PHE A 23 -2.64 4.69 -12.01
C PHE A 23 -2.45 4.69 -13.53
N ARG A 24 -3.29 5.43 -14.25
CA ARG A 24 -3.19 5.57 -15.71
C ARG A 24 -1.90 6.31 -16.11
N LEU A 25 -1.62 7.44 -15.48
CA LEU A 25 -0.43 8.26 -15.74
C LEU A 25 0.88 7.53 -15.38
N ALA A 26 0.88 6.80 -14.26
CA ALA A 26 2.01 5.97 -13.84
C ALA A 26 2.14 4.66 -14.66
N SER A 27 1.29 4.45 -15.67
CA SER A 27 1.23 3.22 -16.48
C SER A 27 1.21 1.95 -15.63
N CYS A 28 0.52 2.00 -14.49
CA CYS A 28 0.46 0.91 -13.52
C CYS A 28 -0.97 0.38 -13.44
N PRO A 29 -1.23 -0.89 -13.82
CA PRO A 29 -2.54 -1.49 -13.62
C PRO A 29 -2.86 -1.57 -12.12
N GLN A 30 -4.09 -1.21 -11.75
CA GLN A 30 -4.54 -1.33 -10.36
C GLN A 30 -4.45 -2.76 -9.84
N SER A 31 -4.76 -3.74 -10.69
CA SER A 31 -4.63 -5.17 -10.37
C SER A 31 -3.22 -5.54 -9.93
N THR A 32 -2.20 -4.94 -10.55
CA THR A 32 -0.80 -5.19 -10.21
C THR A 32 -0.44 -4.72 -8.81
N LEU A 33 -0.96 -3.57 -8.37
CA LEU A 33 -0.65 -3.06 -7.03
C LEU A 33 -1.58 -3.58 -5.94
N ARG A 34 -2.81 -3.99 -6.29
CA ARG A 34 -3.83 -4.43 -5.33
C ARG A 34 -3.32 -5.48 -4.35
N ASP A 35 -2.58 -6.48 -4.84
CA ASP A 35 -2.07 -7.58 -4.02
C ASP A 35 -0.80 -7.21 -3.22
N PHE A 36 -0.30 -5.98 -3.36
CA PHE A 36 0.91 -5.52 -2.70
C PHE A 36 0.68 -4.26 -1.84
N VAL A 37 -0.53 -3.69 -1.87
CA VAL A 37 -0.85 -2.45 -1.13
C VAL A 37 -0.61 -2.64 0.36
N ALA A 38 -1.16 -3.67 1.00
CA ALA A 38 -0.97 -3.84 2.43
C ALA A 38 0.50 -4.10 2.81
N ILE A 39 1.27 -4.74 1.94
CA ILE A 39 2.71 -4.98 2.15
C ILE A 39 3.47 -3.65 2.09
N ALA A 40 3.20 -2.84 1.07
CA ALA A 40 3.82 -1.52 0.90
C ALA A 40 3.42 -0.55 2.02
N GLU A 41 2.15 -0.56 2.43
CA GLU A 41 1.65 0.26 3.52
C GLU A 41 2.23 -0.17 4.87
N LEU A 42 2.32 -1.48 5.15
CA LEU A 42 2.97 -1.96 6.37
C LEU A 42 4.43 -1.56 6.41
N LYS A 43 5.16 -1.67 5.29
CA LYS A 43 6.55 -1.19 5.20
C LYS A 43 6.71 0.29 5.59
N LYS A 44 5.76 1.15 5.17
CA LYS A 44 5.79 2.59 5.46
C LYS A 44 5.38 2.92 6.89
N VAL A 45 4.39 2.21 7.42
CA VAL A 45 3.84 2.43 8.76
C VAL A 45 4.79 1.87 9.83
N ASP A 46 5.30 0.66 9.60
CA ASP A 46 6.20 -0.05 10.51
C ASP A 46 7.00 -1.12 9.74
N SER A 47 8.20 -0.75 9.31
CA SER A 47 9.08 -1.67 8.59
C SER A 47 9.50 -2.88 9.43
N ARG A 48 9.57 -2.75 10.76
CA ARG A 48 9.94 -3.84 11.66
C ARG A 48 8.83 -4.88 11.74
N GLU A 49 7.57 -4.44 11.79
CA GLU A 49 6.43 -5.36 11.75
C GLU A 49 6.39 -6.13 10.43
N LEU A 50 6.74 -5.49 9.30
CA LEU A 50 6.89 -6.21 8.03
C LEU A 50 8.00 -7.27 8.09
N ASP A 51 9.17 -6.94 8.65
CA ASP A 51 10.28 -7.91 8.79
C ASP A 51 9.87 -9.12 9.65
N LEU A 52 9.03 -8.92 10.68
CA LEU A 52 8.48 -10.02 11.47
C LEU A 52 7.55 -10.91 10.64
N VAL A 53 6.67 -10.31 9.83
CA VAL A 53 5.77 -11.06 8.94
C VAL A 53 6.56 -11.83 7.89
N LEU A 54 7.65 -11.27 7.35
CA LEU A 54 8.50 -11.94 6.36
C LEU A 54 9.28 -13.14 6.94
N ARG A 55 9.52 -13.16 8.25
CA ARG A 55 10.17 -14.28 8.95
C ARG A 55 9.20 -15.40 9.33
N ASP A 56 7.90 -15.17 9.19
CA ASP A 56 6.87 -16.15 9.50
C ASP A 56 6.84 -17.27 8.46
N GLN A 57 7.12 -18.50 8.89
CA GLN A 57 7.18 -19.67 8.02
C GLN A 57 5.81 -20.12 7.50
N GLU A 58 4.72 -19.58 8.04
CA GLU A 58 3.36 -19.88 7.56
C GLU A 58 3.00 -19.14 6.26
N VAL A 59 3.74 -18.09 5.91
CA VAL A 59 3.48 -17.30 4.70
C VAL A 59 4.10 -17.97 3.47
N LYS A 60 3.25 -18.57 2.62
CA LYS A 60 3.69 -19.35 1.44
C LYS A 60 3.56 -18.62 0.12
N SER A 61 2.84 -17.50 0.08
CA SER A 61 2.62 -16.72 -1.13
C SER A 61 2.55 -15.22 -0.84
N VAL A 62 2.73 -14.40 -1.89
CA VAL A 62 2.51 -12.95 -1.81
C VAL A 62 1.09 -12.62 -1.35
N ARG A 63 0.10 -13.43 -1.77
CA ARG A 63 -1.29 -13.22 -1.38
C ARG A 63 -1.49 -13.47 0.11
N ASP A 64 -0.87 -14.51 0.66
CA ASP A 64 -0.91 -14.77 2.11
C ASP A 64 -0.21 -13.63 2.88
N LEU A 65 0.94 -13.17 2.37
CA LEU A 65 1.67 -12.04 2.92
C LEU A 65 0.81 -10.77 2.96
N GLU A 66 0.10 -10.46 1.87
CA GLU A 66 -0.82 -9.32 1.80
C GLU A 66 -1.92 -9.42 2.87
N VAL A 67 -2.55 -10.59 2.99
CA VAL A 67 -3.62 -10.83 3.96
C VAL A 67 -3.12 -10.66 5.39
N VAL A 68 -1.93 -11.19 5.72
CA VAL A 68 -1.33 -11.02 7.04
C VAL A 68 -0.98 -9.56 7.29
N CYS A 69 -0.36 -8.87 6.33
CA CYS A 69 -0.04 -7.44 6.45
C CYS A 69 -1.31 -6.61 6.69
N ARG A 70 -2.39 -6.90 5.95
CA ARG A 70 -3.69 -6.23 6.11
C ARG A 70 -4.28 -6.46 7.51
N LYS A 71 -4.12 -7.66 8.08
CA LYS A 71 -4.51 -7.93 9.48
C LYS A 71 -3.68 -7.12 10.46
N ARG A 72 -2.35 -7.03 10.28
CA ARG A 72 -1.46 -6.25 11.16
C ARG A 72 -1.79 -4.76 11.11
N LEU A 73 -2.01 -4.21 9.92
CA LEU A 73 -2.37 -2.80 9.69
C LEU A 73 -3.64 -2.34 10.41
N ARG A 74 -4.55 -3.25 10.80
CA ARG A 74 -5.75 -2.88 11.60
C ARG A 74 -5.38 -2.20 12.91
N ARG A 75 -4.21 -2.51 13.50
CA ARG A 75 -3.71 -1.89 14.73
C ARG A 75 -3.24 -0.45 14.51
N TYR A 76 -2.94 -0.08 13.27
CA TYR A 76 -2.38 1.21 12.89
C TYR A 76 -3.41 2.14 12.22
N ILE A 77 -4.72 1.82 12.25
CA ILE A 77 -5.78 2.63 11.63
C ILE A 77 -5.67 4.13 11.99
N PRO A 78 -5.44 4.53 13.26
CA PRO A 78 -5.29 5.95 13.60
C PRO A 78 -4.10 6.61 12.90
N VAL A 79 -2.93 5.95 12.94
CA VAL A 79 -1.69 6.42 12.30
C VAL A 79 -1.88 6.52 10.79
N MET A 80 -2.38 5.48 10.16
CA MET A 80 -2.65 5.44 8.72
C MET A 80 -3.63 6.53 8.29
N SER A 81 -4.62 6.86 9.12
CA SER A 81 -5.57 7.94 8.81
C SER A 81 -4.87 9.29 8.72
N ASN A 82 -3.92 9.57 9.61
CA ASN A 82 -3.10 10.77 9.53
C ASN A 82 -2.17 10.74 8.31
N MET A 83 -1.47 9.62 8.09
CA MET A 83 -0.59 9.45 6.93
C MET A 83 -1.34 9.61 5.59
N ARG A 84 -2.60 9.14 5.50
CA ARG A 84 -3.45 9.36 4.32
C ARG A 84 -3.81 10.84 4.13
N ARG A 85 -4.10 11.57 5.21
CA ARG A 85 -4.36 13.04 5.15
C ARG A 85 -3.13 13.81 4.70
N GLU A 86 -1.94 13.37 5.10
CA GLU A 86 -0.64 13.92 4.68
C GLU A 86 -0.21 13.44 3.28
N GLY A 87 -1.02 12.60 2.62
CA GLY A 87 -0.70 12.03 1.31
C GLY A 87 0.50 11.08 1.32
N GLN A 88 0.85 10.49 2.46
CA GLN A 88 1.93 9.50 2.58
C GLN A 88 1.48 8.08 2.21
N LEU A 89 0.17 7.83 2.16
CA LEU A 89 -0.46 6.59 1.73
C LEU A 89 -1.56 6.87 0.70
N LEU A 90 -1.87 5.89 -0.15
CA LEU A 90 -2.97 5.95 -1.11
C LEU A 90 -4.33 6.11 -0.41
N PRO A 91 -5.38 6.63 -1.04
CA PRO A 91 -6.72 6.66 -0.45
C PRO A 91 -7.34 5.24 -0.35
N MET A 92 -8.19 5.03 0.67
CA MET A 92 -8.78 3.72 1.07
C MET A 92 -9.57 2.95 0.00
N LYS A 93 -9.91 3.55 -1.14
CA LYS A 93 -10.84 2.95 -2.12
C LYS A 93 -10.23 2.88 -3.50
N PHE A 94 -9.77 1.69 -3.87
CA PHE A 94 -9.81 1.26 -5.27
C PHE A 94 -11.30 1.13 -5.61
N LYS A 95 -11.88 2.10 -6.32
CA LYS A 95 -13.25 1.94 -6.83
C LYS A 95 -13.23 0.73 -7.77
N ALA A 96 -14.09 -0.24 -7.49
CA ALA A 96 -14.35 -1.40 -8.34
C ALA A 96 -14.92 -0.96 -9.69
#